data_AF-A0A7W6RI50-F1
#
_entry.id   AF-A0A7W6RI50-F1
#
_cell.length_a   1.000
_cell.length_b   1.000
_cell.length_c   1.000
_cell.angle_alpha   90.00
_cell.angle_beta   90.00
_cell.angle_gamma   90.00
#
_symmetry.space_group_name_H-M   'P 1'
#
loop_
_entity.id
_entity.type
_entity.pdbx_description
1 polymer ?
#
loop_
_entity_poly.entity_id
_entity_poly.type
_entity_poly.pdbx_seq_one_letter_code
_entity_poly.pdbx_strand_id
1 'polypeptide(L)' 'MAKAQTGNKASSIAGKVLGGKTPTKAEIRTLAGSVLRQDETKGPRK' A
#
# COMPACT_ATOMS: atom_id res chain seq x y z
N MET A 1 6.12 20.02 1.43
CA MET A 1 5.66 18.73 2.00
C MET A 1 5.02 17.90 0.90
N ALA A 2 5.71 16.88 0.38
CA ALA A 2 5.09 15.92 -0.54
C ALA A 2 4.10 15.08 0.27
N LYS A 3 2.80 15.34 0.12
CA LYS A 3 1.74 14.61 0.80
C LYS A 3 1.81 13.15 0.32
N ALA A 4 2.25 12.25 1.19
CA ALA A 4 2.30 10.81 0.90
C ALA A 4 0.86 10.28 0.72
N GLN A 5 0.30 10.45 -0.48
CA GLN A 5 -1.02 9.90 -0.87
C GLN A 5 -1.03 8.37 -0.93
N THR A 6 0.11 7.72 -0.66
CA THR A 6 0.29 6.27 -0.71
C THR A 6 -0.65 5.52 0.25
N GLY A 7 -0.98 6.11 1.41
CA GLY A 7 -1.90 5.50 2.37
C GLY A 7 -3.34 5.34 1.86
N ASN A 8 -3.82 6.28 1.02
CA ASN A 8 -5.19 6.24 0.53
C ASN A 8 -5.39 5.24 -0.63
N LYS A 9 -4.39 5.14 -1.53
CA LYS A 9 -4.44 4.21 -2.67
C LYS A 9 -4.23 2.76 -2.23
N ALA A 10 -3.26 2.49 -1.36
CA ALA A 10 -3.01 1.12 -0.87
C ALA A 10 -4.20 0.59 -0.07
N SER A 11 -4.79 1.41 0.81
CA SER A 11 -5.98 1.04 1.60
C SER A 11 -7.21 0.78 0.70
N SER A 12 -7.39 1.57 -0.36
CA SER A 12 -8.48 1.36 -1.32
C SER A 12 -8.30 0.06 -2.13
N ILE A 13 -7.06 -0.26 -2.53
CA ILE A 13 -6.73 -1.54 -3.19
C ILE A 13 -6.97 -2.71 -2.23
N ALA A 14 -6.51 -2.61 -0.98
CA ALA A 14 -6.74 -3.63 0.04
C ALA A 14 -8.25 -3.88 0.27
N GLY A 15 -9.05 -2.82 0.35
CA GLY A 15 -10.52 -2.92 0.46
C GLY A 15 -11.17 -3.62 -0.73
N LYS A 16 -10.69 -3.39 -1.96
CA LYS A 16 -11.15 -4.11 -3.15
C LYS A 16 -10.82 -5.61 -3.09
N VAL A 17 -9.60 -5.95 -2.69
CA VAL A 17 -9.14 -7.34 -2.57
C VAL A 17 -9.94 -8.09 -1.51
N LEU A 18 -10.11 -7.48 -0.33
CA LEU A 18 -10.93 -8.04 0.76
C LEU A 18 -12.41 -8.16 0.38
N GLY A 19 -12.90 -7.27 -0.48
CA GLY A 19 -14.23 -7.34 -1.08
C GLY A 19 -14.37 -8.36 -2.22
N GLY A 20 -13.37 -9.22 -2.45
CA GLY A 20 -13.42 -10.29 -3.45
C GLY A 20 -13.16 -9.85 -4.90
N LYS A 21 -12.71 -8.60 -5.12
CA LYS A 21 -12.34 -8.13 -6.47
C LYS A 21 -10.88 -8.46 -6.77
N THR A 22 -10.64 -9.10 -7.90
CA THR A 22 -9.29 -9.39 -8.40
C THR A 22 -8.57 -8.09 -8.76
N PRO A 23 -7.44 -7.77 -8.10
CA PRO A 23 -6.69 -6.56 -8.39
C PRO A 23 -5.90 -6.70 -9.70
N THR A 24 -5.66 -5.57 -10.36
CA THR A 24 -4.83 -5.50 -11.57
C THR A 24 -3.34 -5.63 -11.24
N LYS A 25 -2.50 -5.97 -12.23
CA LYS A 25 -1.03 -6.04 -12.07
C LYS A 25 -0.43 -4.75 -11.50
N ALA A 26 -0.98 -3.59 -11.87
CA ALA A 26 -0.54 -2.28 -11.38
C ALA A 26 -0.90 -2.07 -9.89
N GLU A 27 -2.09 -2.51 -9.47
CA GLU A 27 -2.54 -2.45 -8.08
C GLU A 27 -1.72 -3.38 -7.18
N ILE A 28 -1.36 -4.58 -7.66
CA ILE A 28 -0.48 -5.52 -6.95
C ILE A 28 0.91 -4.89 -6.72
N ARG A 29 1.51 -4.27 -7.75
CA ARG A 29 2.80 -3.57 -7.61
C ARG A 29 2.73 -2.42 -6.62
N THR A 30 1.62 -1.68 -6.62
CA THR A 30 1.39 -0.57 -5.68
C THR A 30 1.27 -1.09 -4.24
N LEU A 31 0.56 -2.20 -4.04
CA LEU A 31 0.42 -2.83 -2.73
C LEU A 31 1.77 -3.38 -2.23
N ALA A 32 2.49 -4.13 -3.06
CA ALA A 32 3.81 -4.65 -2.72
C ALA A 32 4.82 -3.54 -2.37
N GLY A 33 4.86 -2.48 -3.18
CA GLY A 33 5.68 -1.30 -2.89
C GLY A 33 5.29 -0.60 -1.59
N SER A 34 4.00 -0.61 -1.23
CA SER A 34 3.56 -0.04 0.05
C SER A 34 4.02 -0.86 1.27
N VAL A 35 4.06 -2.19 1.15
CA VAL A 35 4.55 -3.09 2.21
C VAL A 35 6.06 -2.90 2.43
N LEU A 36 6.85 -2.91 1.34
CA LEU A 36 8.30 -2.68 1.42
C LEU A 36 8.63 -1.31 2.03
N ARG A 37 7.88 -0.27 1.66
CA ARG A 37 8.06 1.08 2.19
C ARG A 37 7.58 1.23 3.63
N GLN A 38 6.56 0.47 4.04
CA GLN A 38 6.15 0.39 5.45
C GLN A 38 7.24 -0.24 6.31
N ASP A 39 7.97 -1.21 5.78
CA ASP A 39 9.10 -1.83 6.45
C ASP A 39 10.27 -0.85 6.60
N GLU A 40 10.63 -0.13 5.52
CA GLU A 40 11.66 0.92 5.57
C GLU A 40 11.32 2.09 6.51
N THR A 41 10.04 2.44 6.66
CA THR A 41 9.60 3.53 7.54
C THR A 41 9.43 3.10 8.99
N LYS A 42 9.38 1.80 9.28
CA LYS A 42 9.55 1.26 10.63
C LYS A 42 11.04 1.03 10.92
N GLY A 43 11.84 2.09 10.83
CA GLY A 43 13.12 2.13 11.56
C GLY A 43 12.90 1.80 13.05
N PRO A 44 13.95 1.39 13.78
CA PRO A 44 13.82 0.85 15.14
C PRO A 44 12.91 1.77 15.97
N ARG A 45 11.81 1.21 16.47
CA ARG A 45 11.02 1.90 17.49
C ARG A 45 11.98 2.13 18.66
N LYS A 46 12.08 3.40 19.07
CA LYS A 46 12.94 3.89 20.17
C LYS A 46 13.06 2.89 21.32
#